data_AF-A0A2W4R2K1-F1
#
_entry.id   AF-A0A2W4R2K1-F1
#
_cell.length_a   1.000
_cell.length_b   1.000
_cell.length_c   1.000
_cell.angle_alpha   90.00
_cell.angle_beta   90.00
_cell.angle_gamma   90.00
#
_symmetry.space_group_name_H-M   'P 1'
#
loop_
_entity.id
_entity.type
_entity.pdbx_description
1 polymer ?
#
loop_
_entity_poly.entity_id
_entity_poly.type
_entity_poly.pdbx_seq_one_letter_code
_entity_poly.pdbx_strand_id
1 'polypeptide(L)'
;MADPIEPIPPERARALLENAMRERLGDDWQDPESGWRMVTGHDYMARVTKGRVNVDFYVDLLGNVTVETSEINPVQDSGRLIAWMLLLVSLGIAMMVARVLGWL
;
A
#
# COMPACT_ATOMS: atom_id res chain seq x y z
N MET A 1 -29.34 -26.27 -0.22
CA MET A 1 -29.60 -24.93 -0.77
C MET A 1 -28.86 -23.97 0.14
N ALA A 2 -27.97 -23.13 -0.39
CA ALA A 2 -27.28 -22.14 0.44
C ALA A 2 -28.30 -21.06 0.81
N ASP A 3 -28.41 -20.72 2.10
CA ASP A 3 -29.25 -19.62 2.54
C ASP A 3 -28.77 -18.32 1.87
N PRO A 4 -29.69 -17.46 1.41
CA PRO A 4 -29.31 -16.18 0.84
C PRO A 4 -28.63 -15.35 1.92
N ILE A 5 -27.36 -14.99 1.68
CA ILE A 5 -26.62 -14.05 2.53
C ILE A 5 -27.29 -12.68 2.37
N GLU A 6 -27.79 -12.11 3.46
CA GLU A 6 -28.24 -10.73 3.50
C GLU A 6 -27.03 -9.85 3.86
N PRO A 7 -26.43 -9.15 2.88
CA PRO A 7 -25.24 -8.35 3.14
C PRO A 7 -25.58 -7.17 4.03
N ILE A 8 -24.64 -6.79 4.90
CA ILE A 8 -24.77 -5.54 5.65
C ILE A 8 -24.86 -4.35 4.70
N PRO A 9 -25.58 -3.27 5.08
CA PRO A 9 -25.60 -2.06 4.27
C PRO A 9 -24.24 -1.33 4.33
N PRO A 10 -23.83 -0.61 3.26
CA PRO A 10 -22.55 0.08 3.18
C PRO A 10 -22.29 1.06 4.33
N GLU A 11 -23.33 1.73 4.83
CA GLU A 11 -23.24 2.67 5.94
C GLU A 11 -22.84 1.97 7.24
N ARG A 12 -23.35 0.75 7.46
CA ARG A 12 -22.98 -0.08 8.60
C ARG A 12 -21.55 -0.60 8.45
N ALA A 13 -21.16 -1.03 7.25
CA ALA A 13 -19.79 -1.46 6.97
C ALA A 13 -18.78 -0.35 7.26
N ARG A 14 -19.07 0.88 6.79
CA ARG A 14 -18.24 2.06 7.03
C ARG A 14 -18.09 2.38 8.51
N ALA A 15 -19.16 2.26 9.30
CA ALA A 15 -19.11 2.47 10.75
C ALA A 15 -18.24 1.41 11.46
N LEU A 16 -18.33 0.14 11.06
CA LEU A 16 -17.48 -0.93 11.59
C LEU A 16 -16.01 -0.69 11.27
N LEU A 17 -15.72 -0.25 10.04
CA LEU A 17 -14.39 0.10 9.58
C LEU A 17 -13.79 1.25 10.39
N GLU A 18 -14.54 2.35 10.53
CA GLU A 18 -14.12 3.52 11.29
C GLU A 18 -13.82 3.18 12.76
N ASN A 19 -14.64 2.33 13.38
CA ASN A 19 -14.41 1.88 14.75
C ASN A 19 -13.13 1.03 14.86
N ALA A 20 -12.93 0.08 13.93
CA ALA A 20 -11.74 -0.75 13.91
C ALA A 20 -10.47 0.08 13.65
N MET A 21 -10.57 1.10 12.81
CA MET A 21 -9.47 2.03 12.55
C MET A 21 -9.10 2.82 13.81
N ARG A 22 -10.08 3.36 14.55
CA ARG A 22 -9.79 4.03 15.83
C ARG A 22 -9.17 3.10 16.86
N GLU A 23 -9.71 1.88 17.00
CA GLU A 23 -9.19 0.88 17.94
C GLU A 23 -7.73 0.53 17.63
N ARG A 24 -7.39 0.42 16.34
CA ARG A 24 -6.05 -0.02 15.92
C ARG A 24 -5.03 1.10 15.79
N LEU A 25 -5.46 2.29 15.37
CA LEU A 25 -4.60 3.41 14.98
C LEU A 25 -4.60 4.55 16.01
N GLY A 26 -5.60 4.62 16.89
CA GLY A 26 -5.84 5.72 17.83
C GLY A 26 -7.01 6.61 17.39
N ASP A 27 -7.64 7.34 18.33
CA ASP A 27 -8.74 8.26 18.04
C ASP A 27 -8.30 9.47 17.18
N ASP A 28 -7.03 9.83 17.29
CA ASP A 28 -6.35 10.93 16.61
C ASP A 28 -5.66 10.48 15.31
N TRP A 29 -5.96 9.29 14.78
CA TRP A 29 -5.24 8.75 13.63
C TRP A 29 -5.33 9.64 12.37
N GLN A 30 -6.38 10.46 12.25
CA GLN A 30 -6.55 11.40 11.14
C GLN A 30 -5.74 12.68 11.29
N ASP A 31 -5.18 12.94 12.47
CA ASP A 31 -4.41 14.15 12.72
C ASP A 31 -3.11 14.12 11.90
N PRO A 32 -2.68 15.25 11.30
CA PRO A 32 -1.44 15.33 10.54
C PRO A 32 -0.19 14.89 11.33
N GLU A 33 -0.24 15.01 12.67
CA GLU A 33 0.85 14.62 13.57
C GLU A 33 0.91 13.11 13.85
N SER A 34 -0.18 12.37 13.63
CA SER A 34 -0.25 10.92 13.87
C SER A 34 0.72 10.14 12.96
N GLY A 35 1.04 10.71 11.80
CA GLY A 35 1.87 10.10 10.76
C GLY A 35 1.17 9.04 9.92
N TRP A 36 -0.10 8.75 10.19
CA TRP A 36 -0.93 7.90 9.33
C TRP A 36 -1.44 8.70 8.14
N ARG A 37 -1.48 8.05 6.98
CA ARG A 37 -2.03 8.63 5.75
C ARG A 37 -3.02 7.64 5.14
N MET A 38 -4.20 8.15 4.82
CA MET A 38 -5.18 7.40 4.04
C MET A 38 -4.67 7.22 2.60
N VAL A 39 -4.54 5.98 2.14
CA VAL A 39 -4.16 5.64 0.75
C VAL A 39 -5.42 5.43 -0.08
N THR A 40 -6.34 4.60 0.41
CA THR A 40 -7.61 4.27 -0.25
C THR A 40 -8.70 4.07 0.80
N GLY A 41 -9.90 4.59 0.56
CA GLY A 41 -11.06 4.38 1.42
C GLY A 41 -12.33 4.09 0.60
N HIS A 42 -13.00 3.01 0.96
CA HIS A 42 -14.28 2.54 0.43
C HIS A 42 -15.14 2.02 1.58
N ASP A 43 -16.40 1.69 1.30
CA ASP A 43 -17.36 1.29 2.36
C ASP A 43 -17.00 0.00 3.08
N TYR A 44 -16.26 -0.89 2.41
CA TYR A 44 -15.87 -2.21 2.91
C TYR A 44 -14.35 -2.37 3.02
N MET A 45 -13.57 -1.33 2.71
CA MET A 45 -12.12 -1.41 2.72
C MET A 45 -11.47 -0.05 2.98
N ALA A 46 -10.47 -0.02 3.84
CA ALA A 46 -9.62 1.15 4.02
C ALA A 46 -8.16 0.72 4.14
N ARG A 47 -7.26 1.41 3.45
CA ARG A 47 -5.81 1.21 3.53
C ARG A 47 -5.13 2.46 4.03
N VAL A 48 -4.53 2.41 5.21
CA VAL A 48 -3.67 3.47 5.73
C VAL A 48 -2.21 3.09 5.64
N THR A 49 -1.33 4.08 5.61
CA THR A 49 0.11 3.88 5.64
C THR A 49 0.77 4.81 6.66
N LYS A 50 1.79 4.31 7.37
CA LYS A 50 2.67 5.11 8.24
C LYS A 50 4.11 4.69 7.99
N GLY A 51 4.85 5.56 7.33
CA GLY A 51 6.23 5.28 6.92
C GLY A 51 6.30 4.09 5.95
N ARG A 52 6.79 2.95 6.46
CA ARG A 52 6.96 1.70 5.70
C ARG A 52 5.92 0.63 6.01
N VAL A 53 4.89 0.96 6.79
CA VAL A 53 3.87 0.01 7.23
C VAL A 53 2.55 0.41 6.58
N ASN A 54 1.94 -0.54 5.88
CA ASN A 54 0.57 -0.45 5.41
C ASN A 54 -0.32 -1.27 6.34
N VAL A 55 -1.48 -0.72 6.68
CA VAL A 55 -2.52 -1.43 7.41
C VAL A 55 -3.79 -1.39 6.59
N ASP A 56 -4.30 -2.56 6.27
CA ASP A 56 -5.52 -2.76 5.53
C ASP A 56 -6.62 -3.21 6.47
N PHE A 57 -7.75 -2.56 6.35
CA PHE A 57 -8.98 -2.88 7.06
C PHE A 57 -9.98 -3.33 6.02
N TYR A 58 -10.55 -4.51 6.22
CA TYR A 58 -11.61 -5.07 5.39
C TYR A 58 -12.81 -5.39 6.25
N VAL A 59 -13.99 -5.16 5.72
CA VAL A 59 -15.25 -5.61 6.32
C VAL A 59 -15.91 -6.54 5.32
N ASP A 60 -16.24 -7.76 5.76
CA ASP A 60 -16.98 -8.69 4.91
C ASP A 60 -18.48 -8.35 4.86
N LEU A 61 -19.22 -9.04 4.00
CA LEU A 61 -20.66 -8.82 3.85
C LEU A 61 -21.47 -9.20 5.10
N LEU A 62 -20.87 -9.90 6.06
CA LEU A 62 -21.48 -10.30 7.32
C LEU A 62 -21.12 -9.36 8.48
N GLY A 63 -20.22 -8.40 8.25
CA GLY A 63 -19.75 -7.43 9.24
C GLY A 63 -18.54 -7.87 10.05
N ASN A 64 -17.83 -8.93 9.65
CA ASN A 64 -16.56 -9.27 10.26
C ASN A 64 -15.46 -8.35 9.74
N VAL A 65 -14.74 -7.73 10.68
CA VAL A 65 -13.58 -6.89 10.38
C VAL A 65 -12.33 -7.76 10.33
N THR A 66 -11.55 -7.64 9.25
CA THR A 66 -10.20 -8.21 9.14
C THR A 66 -9.18 -7.09 9.03
N VAL A 67 -8.11 -7.19 9.80
CA VAL A 67 -7.02 -6.21 9.79
C VAL A 67 -5.73 -6.91 9.38
N GLU A 68 -5.15 -6.47 8.27
CA GLU A 68 -3.89 -6.99 7.73
C GLU A 68 -2.81 -5.92 7.81
N THR A 69 -1.65 -6.26 8.39
CA THR A 69 -0.49 -5.38 8.41
C THR A 69 0.55 -5.91 7.44
N SER A 70 0.98 -5.07 6.51
CA SER A 70 2.02 -5.41 5.53
C SER A 70 3.16 -4.39 5.60
N GLU A 71 4.40 -4.88 5.56
CA GLU A 71 5.56 -4.02 5.39
C GLU A 71 5.77 -3.72 3.91
N ILE A 72 6.02 -2.46 3.59
CA ILE A 72 6.42 -2.04 2.26
C ILE A 72 7.81 -2.61 2.00
N ASN A 73 7.87 -3.60 1.10
CA ASN A 73 9.12 -4.22 0.71
C ASN A 73 10.05 -3.17 0.08
N PRO A 74 11.26 -2.93 0.61
CA PRO A 74 12.21 -1.94 0.08
C PRO A 74 12.57 -2.16 -1.39
N VAL A 75 12.43 -3.37 -1.91
CA VAL A 75 12.66 -3.68 -3.32
C VAL A 75 11.69 -2.93 -4.24
N GLN A 76 10.45 -2.68 -3.79
CA GLN A 76 9.44 -2.00 -4.60
C GLN A 76 9.74 -0.50 -4.78
N ASP A 77 10.32 0.16 -3.77
CA ASP A 77 10.84 1.54 -3.88
C ASP A 77 12.17 1.62 -4.62
N SER A 78 13.00 0.58 -4.49
CA SER A 78 14.37 0.57 -5.04
C SER A 78 14.43 0.19 -6.52
N GLY A 79 13.35 -0.36 -7.08
CA GLY A 79 13.31 -0.81 -8.48
C GLY A 79 13.68 0.29 -9.48
N ARG A 80 13.24 1.53 -9.26
CA ARG A 80 13.58 2.67 -10.13
C ARG A 80 15.06 3.03 -10.06
N LEU A 81 15.65 3.03 -8.87
CA LEU A 81 17.09 3.30 -8.68
C LEU A 81 17.95 2.22 -9.31
N ILE A 82 17.58 0.95 -9.14
CA ILE A 82 18.26 -0.19 -9.75
C ILE A 82 18.20 -0.08 -11.28
N ALA A 83 17.04 0.26 -11.85
CA ALA A 83 16.90 0.45 -13.29
C ALA A 83 17.81 1.57 -13.82
N TRP A 84 17.87 2.72 -13.14
CA TRP A 84 18.78 3.81 -13.51
C TRP A 84 20.25 3.40 -13.40
N MET A 85 20.62 2.65 -12.36
CA MET A 85 21.98 2.16 -12.18
C MET A 85 22.38 1.19 -13.30
N LEU A 86 21.52 0.24 -13.64
CA LEU A 86 21.75 -0.71 -14.74
C LEU A 86 21.87 0.01 -16.09
N LEU A 87 21.02 1.01 -16.35
CA LEU A 87 21.07 1.82 -17.56
C LEU A 87 22.39 2.60 -17.68
N LEU A 88 22.84 3.25 -16.58
CA LEU A 88 24.11 3.98 -16.58
C LEU A 88 25.30 3.05 -16.77
N VAL A 89 25.29 1.88 -16.14
CA VAL A 89 26.32 0.85 -16.35
C VAL A 89 26.32 0.37 -17.80
N SER A 90 25.16 0.09 -18.40
CA SER A 90 25.09 -0.36 -19.79
C SER A 90 25.60 0.71 -20.75
N LEU A 91 25.28 1.98 -20.51
CA LEU A 91 25.76 3.11 -21.31
C LEU A 91 27.28 3.29 -21.15
N GLY A 92 27.81 3.14 -19.93
CA GLY A 92 29.24 3.15 -19.65
C GLY A 92 29.99 2.05 -20.38
N ILE A 93 29.46 0.82 -20.37
CA ILE A 93 30.02 -0.31 -21.13
C ILE A 93 29.97 -0.03 -22.62
N ALA A 94 28.85 0.46 -23.14
CA ALA A 94 28.71 0.78 -24.56
C ALA A 94 29.73 1.85 -25.01
N MET A 95 29.93 2.90 -24.22
CA MET A 95 30.96 3.91 -24.49
C MET A 95 32.37 3.32 -24.43
N MET A 96 32.66 2.45 -23.46
CA MET A 96 33.96 1.81 -23.35
C MET A 96 34.26 0.92 -24.56
N VAL A 97 33.28 0.16 -25.05
CA VAL A 97 33.40 -0.64 -26.27
C VAL A 97 33.56 0.25 -27.51
N ALA A 98 32.75 1.30 -27.64
CA ALA A 98 32.87 2.25 -28.76
C ALA A 98 34.26 2.90 -28.82
N ARG A 99 34.82 3.25 -27.66
CA ARG A 99 36.18 3.78 -27.52
C ARG A 99 37.24 2.77 -27.97
N VAL A 100 37.12 1.51 -27.55
CA VAL A 100 38.07 0.44 -27.93
C VAL A 100 38.02 0.13 -29.42
N LEU A 101 36.83 0.18 -30.02
CA LEU A 101 36.63 -0.05 -31.46
C LEU A 101 36.97 1.18 -32.32
N GLY A 102 37.30 2.32 -31.71
CA GLY A 102 37.63 3.57 -32.42
C GLY A 102 36.42 4.25 -33.07
N TRP A 103 35.21 3.94 -32.63
CA TRP A 103 33.98 4.64 -33.05
C TRP A 103 33.81 5.98 -32.32
N LEU A 104 34.62 6.23 -31.29
CA LEU A 104 34.64 7.46 -30.49
C LEU A 104 36.06 7.84 -30.04
#